data_AF-A0A5B9D6N2-F1
#
_entry.id   AF-A0A5B9D6N2-F1
#
_cell.length_a   1.000
_cell.length_b   1.000
_cell.length_c   1.000
_cell.angle_alpha   90.00
_cell.angle_beta   90.00
_cell.angle_gamma   90.00
#
_symmetry.space_group_name_H-M   'P 1'
#
loop_
_entity.id
_entity.type
_entity.pdbx_description
1 polymer ?
#
loop_
_entity_poly.entity_id
_entity_poly.type
_entity_poly.pdbx_seq_one_letter_code
_entity_poly.pdbx_strand_id
1 'polypeptide(L)'
;MLKILLIIWGLLHNLLLILIFFLRFKGFEKNKDIIQKIGYFYLGLTPFAIIVWILSVLNERPSSNGIFCAIFLLYIGLEAIFDFILKIEFRNIWYLLVPYLILYYAVNYGIVMMIWAESQPWGIVLLVLWIIQLIANTISHRRPKEKIEILKLRDEKP
;
A
#
# COMPACT_ATOMS: atom_id res chain seq x y z
N MET A 1 3.08 23.49 7.24
CA MET A 1 3.91 22.66 6.33
C MET A 1 3.66 21.17 6.52
N LEU A 2 3.78 20.63 7.74
CA LEU A 2 3.56 19.20 8.05
C LEU A 2 2.22 18.65 7.53
N LYS A 3 1.11 19.35 7.79
CA LYS A 3 -0.22 18.98 7.28
C LYS A 3 -0.25 18.75 5.77
N ILE A 4 0.31 19.67 4.98
CA ILE A 4 0.32 19.55 3.50
C ILE A 4 1.14 18.33 3.08
N LEU A 5 2.28 18.10 3.73
CA LEU A 5 3.13 16.95 3.45
C LEU A 5 2.43 15.62 3.78
N LEU A 6 1.73 15.55 4.91
CA LEU A 6 0.91 14.39 5.29
C LEU A 6 -0.21 14.12 4.27
N ILE A 7 -0.88 15.17 3.77
CA ILE A 7 -1.91 15.04 2.72
C ILE A 7 -1.29 14.47 1.45
N ILE A 8 -0.20 15.06 0.96
CA ILE A 8 0.47 14.63 -0.28
C ILE A 8 0.95 13.18 -0.13
N TRP A 9 1.65 12.88 0.97
CA TRP A 9 2.16 11.53 1.23
C TRP A 9 1.03 10.50 1.33
N GLY A 10 -0.04 10.82 2.05
CA GLY A 10 -1.19 9.94 2.20
C GLY A 10 -1.94 9.69 0.90
N LEU A 11 -2.13 10.73 0.07
CA LEU A 11 -2.72 10.60 -1.26
C LEU A 11 -1.84 9.75 -2.18
N LEU A 12 -0.53 10.03 -2.24
CA LEU A 12 0.39 9.25 -3.06
C LEU A 12 0.41 7.78 -2.65
N HIS A 13 0.50 7.51 -1.34
CA HIS A 13 0.49 6.15 -0.81
C HIS A 13 -0.77 5.38 -1.23
N ASN A 14 -1.96 5.95 -0.99
CA ASN A 14 -3.22 5.28 -1.30
C ASN A 14 -3.43 5.12 -2.81
N LEU A 15 -3.20 6.18 -3.59
CA LEU A 15 -3.42 6.15 -5.04
C LEU A 15 -2.46 5.16 -5.73
N LEU A 16 -1.20 5.07 -5.28
CA LEU A 16 -0.26 4.10 -5.82
C LEU A 16 -0.66 2.66 -5.50
N LEU A 17 -1.10 2.38 -4.26
CA LEU A 17 -1.55 1.04 -3.90
C LEU A 17 -2.82 0.65 -4.66
N ILE A 18 -3.79 1.54 -4.79
CA ILE A 18 -4.97 1.33 -5.64
C ILE A 18 -4.55 1.04 -7.08
N LEU A 19 -3.62 1.82 -7.64
CA LEU A 19 -3.10 1.59 -9.00
C LEU A 19 -2.44 0.22 -9.13
N ILE A 20 -1.62 -0.20 -8.16
CA ILE A 20 -0.97 -1.53 -8.15
C ILE A 20 -2.03 -2.64 -8.15
N PHE A 21 -3.04 -2.56 -7.27
CA PHE A 21 -4.11 -3.56 -7.21
C PHE A 21 -4.96 -3.57 -8.48
N PHE A 22 -5.21 -2.41 -9.08
CA PHE A 22 -5.94 -2.31 -10.33
C PHE A 22 -5.17 -2.90 -11.52
N LEU A 23 -3.87 -2.65 -11.62
CA LEU A 23 -3.01 -3.25 -12.66
C LEU A 23 -2.93 -4.77 -12.51
N ARG A 24 -2.81 -5.26 -11.27
CA ARG A 24 -2.90 -6.70 -10.98
C ARG A 24 -4.25 -7.25 -11.44
N PHE A 25 -5.35 -6.60 -11.07
CA PHE A 25 -6.69 -7.00 -11.51
C PHE A 25 -6.78 -7.09 -13.03
N LYS A 26 -6.28 -6.11 -13.78
CA LYS A 26 -6.29 -6.12 -15.25
C LYS A 26 -5.37 -7.16 -15.91
N GLY A 27 -4.61 -7.95 -15.14
CA GLY A 27 -3.72 -8.98 -15.67
C GLY A 27 -2.39 -8.45 -16.19
N PHE A 28 -2.01 -7.22 -15.80
CA PHE A 28 -0.71 -6.63 -16.14
C PHE A 28 0.44 -7.23 -15.32
N GLU A 29 0.19 -8.23 -14.46
CA GLU A 29 1.20 -9.02 -13.76
C GLU A 29 2.28 -9.62 -14.68
N LYS A 30 1.92 -9.91 -15.93
CA LYS A 30 2.86 -10.41 -16.94
C LYS A 30 3.82 -9.33 -17.46
N ASN A 31 3.45 -8.05 -17.34
CA ASN A 31 4.26 -6.92 -17.75
C ASN A 31 5.17 -6.47 -16.59
N LYS A 32 6.22 -7.27 -16.34
CA LYS A 32 7.16 -7.08 -15.23
C LYS A 32 7.75 -5.67 -15.19
N ASP A 33 8.02 -5.07 -16.35
CA ASP A 33 8.63 -3.72 -16.44
C ASP A 33 7.74 -2.62 -15.85
N ILE A 34 6.43 -2.68 -16.07
CA ILE A 34 5.48 -1.66 -15.57
C ILE A 34 5.36 -1.76 -14.05
N ILE A 35 5.22 -2.98 -13.55
CA ILE A 35 5.10 -3.24 -12.11
C ILE A 35 6.37 -2.83 -11.38
N GLN A 36 7.53 -3.15 -11.95
CA GLN A 36 8.81 -2.80 -11.34
C GLN A 36 9.02 -1.28 -11.29
N LYS A 37 8.66 -0.54 -12.36
CA LYS A 37 8.71 0.94 -12.36
C LYS A 37 7.81 1.55 -11.29
N ILE A 38 6.58 1.05 -11.15
CA ILE A 38 5.64 1.53 -10.14
C ILE A 38 6.14 1.19 -8.73
N GLY A 39 6.72 0.01 -8.53
CA GLY A 39 7.34 -0.36 -7.27
C GLY A 39 8.53 0.54 -6.92
N TYR A 40 9.41 0.87 -7.88
CA TYR A 40 10.49 1.86 -7.64
C TYR A 40 9.94 3.24 -7.26
N PHE A 41 8.88 3.68 -7.95
CA PHE A 41 8.21 4.93 -7.62
C PHE A 41 7.61 4.89 -6.21
N TYR A 42 7.03 3.75 -5.82
CA TYR A 42 6.51 3.54 -4.48
C TYR A 42 7.62 3.57 -3.42
N LEU A 43 8.76 2.91 -3.66
CA LEU A 43 9.95 3.02 -2.78
C LEU A 43 10.43 4.48 -2.62
N GLY A 44 10.22 5.30 -3.66
CA GLY A 44 10.46 6.74 -3.65
C GLY A 44 9.63 7.54 -2.63
N LEU A 45 8.67 6.93 -1.93
CA LEU A 45 7.96 7.55 -0.81
C LEU A 45 8.78 7.58 0.50
N THR A 46 9.92 6.89 0.56
CA THR A 46 10.81 6.86 1.73
C THR A 46 11.19 8.26 2.25
N PRO A 47 11.62 9.22 1.40
CA PRO A 47 11.95 10.57 1.86
C PRO A 47 10.76 11.31 2.47
N PHE A 48 9.53 11.06 2.01
CA PHE A 48 8.34 11.67 2.61
C PHE A 48 8.18 11.26 4.07
N ALA A 49 8.30 9.97 4.37
CA ALA A 49 8.21 9.47 5.75
C ALA A 49 9.30 10.05 6.66
N ILE A 50 10.53 10.16 6.16
CA ILE A 50 11.66 10.75 6.90
C ILE A 50 11.40 12.25 7.19
N ILE A 51 11.00 13.02 6.17
CA ILE A 51 10.72 14.45 6.33
C ILE A 51 9.53 14.65 7.29
N VAL A 52 8.47 13.84 7.17
CA VAL A 52 7.32 13.87 8.10
C VAL A 52 7.76 13.57 9.52
N TRP A 53 8.66 12.61 9.73
CA TRP A 53 9.20 12.30 11.05
C TRP A 53 9.95 13.52 11.61
N ILE A 54 10.93 14.05 10.88
CA ILE A 54 11.73 15.21 11.29
C ILE A 54 10.81 16.38 11.64
N LEU A 55 9.86 16.70 10.77
CA LEU A 55 8.91 17.79 11.01
C LEU A 55 7.98 17.50 12.20
N SER A 56 7.60 16.25 12.44
CA SER A 56 6.79 15.91 13.61
C SER A 56 7.55 16.17 14.91
N VAL A 57 8.85 15.84 14.95
CA VAL A 57 9.71 16.13 16.10
C VAL A 57 9.88 17.64 16.28
N LEU A 58 10.18 18.38 15.20
CA LEU A 58 10.38 19.83 15.25
C LEU A 58 9.12 20.62 15.63
N ASN A 59 7.93 20.11 15.31
CA ASN A 59 6.64 20.73 15.66
C ASN A 59 6.03 20.15 16.96
N GLU A 60 6.83 19.47 17.79
CA GLU A 60 6.41 18.88 19.07
C GLU A 60 5.14 18.02 18.97
N ARG A 61 5.00 17.29 17.86
CA ARG A 61 3.88 16.38 17.67
C ARG A 61 4.05 15.12 18.52
N PRO A 62 2.94 14.43 18.84
CA PRO A 62 2.99 13.20 19.62
C PRO A 62 3.97 12.19 19.04
N SER A 63 4.66 11.45 19.91
CA SER A 63 5.64 10.43 19.54
C SER A 63 5.04 9.32 18.67
N SER A 64 3.71 9.14 18.69
CA SER A 64 2.99 8.23 17.80
C SER A 64 3.25 8.49 16.32
N ASN A 65 3.49 9.75 15.90
CA ASN A 65 3.83 10.06 14.52
C ASN A 65 5.16 9.40 14.11
N GLY A 66 6.17 9.45 14.99
CA GLY A 66 7.45 8.79 14.78
C GLY A 66 7.30 7.27 14.68
N ILE A 67 6.43 6.68 15.51
CA ILE A 67 6.12 5.24 15.45
C ILE A 67 5.48 4.88 14.10
N PHE A 68 4.49 5.64 13.62
CA PHE A 68 3.88 5.38 12.32
C PHE A 68 4.84 5.56 11.15
N CYS A 69 5.73 6.56 11.20
CA CYS A 69 6.81 6.70 10.22
C CYS A 69 7.77 5.51 10.25
N ALA A 70 8.17 5.04 11.44
CA ALA A 70 9.03 3.87 11.57
C ALA A 70 8.38 2.59 11.01
N ILE A 71 7.08 2.38 11.28
CA ILE A 71 6.30 1.28 10.71
C ILE A 71 6.28 1.36 9.18
N PHE A 72 6.08 2.56 8.61
CA PHE A 72 6.13 2.75 7.16
C PHE A 72 7.51 2.45 6.57
N LEU A 73 8.58 2.93 7.21
CA LEU A 73 9.95 2.67 6.78
C LEU A 73 10.29 1.17 6.84
N LEU A 74 9.81 0.47 7.86
CA LEU A 74 9.94 -0.98 7.94
C LEU A 74 9.16 -1.67 6.82
N TYR A 75 7.91 -1.26 6.59
CA TYR A 75 7.09 -1.79 5.50
C TYR A 75 7.77 -1.62 4.13
N ILE A 76 8.24 -0.41 3.82
CA ILE A 76 8.88 -0.12 2.52
C ILE A 76 10.25 -0.80 2.40
N GLY A 77 10.96 -0.96 3.51
CA GLY A 77 12.20 -1.72 3.58
C GLY A 77 11.98 -3.20 3.28
N LEU A 78 10.92 -3.81 3.82
CA LEU A 78 10.56 -5.19 3.48
C LEU A 78 10.15 -5.34 2.01
N GLU A 79 9.39 -4.39 1.46
CA GLU A 79 9.10 -4.35 0.02
C GLU A 79 10.39 -4.32 -0.82
N ALA A 80 11.33 -3.44 -0.48
CA ALA A 80 12.62 -3.37 -1.17
C ALA A 80 13.40 -4.68 -1.06
N ILE A 81 13.48 -5.26 0.14
CA ILE A 81 14.22 -6.51 0.37
C ILE A 81 13.58 -7.67 -0.39
N PHE A 82 12.27 -7.87 -0.25
CA PHE A 82 11.60 -9.03 -0.82
C PHE A 82 11.41 -8.94 -2.33
N ASP A 83 10.93 -7.81 -2.85
CA ASP A 83 10.59 -7.68 -4.27
C ASP A 83 11.77 -7.23 -5.15
N PHE A 84 12.73 -6.44 -4.62
CA PHE A 84 13.81 -5.87 -5.44
C PHE A 84 15.17 -6.53 -5.23
N ILE A 85 15.56 -6.77 -3.97
CA ILE A 85 16.87 -7.35 -3.64
C ILE A 85 16.84 -8.87 -3.80
N LEU A 86 15.93 -9.54 -3.09
CA LEU A 86 15.87 -11.00 -3.03
C LEU A 86 14.96 -11.61 -4.11
N LYS A 87 14.00 -10.84 -4.63
CA LYS A 87 12.99 -11.29 -5.62
C LYS A 87 12.24 -12.55 -5.18
N ILE A 88 11.93 -12.64 -3.89
CA ILE A 88 11.22 -13.78 -3.30
C ILE A 88 9.73 -13.60 -3.54
N GLU A 89 9.04 -14.65 -3.95
CA GLU A 89 7.57 -14.69 -3.99
C GLU A 89 6.98 -14.84 -2.57
N PHE A 90 7.27 -13.88 -1.69
CA PHE A 90 6.91 -13.93 -0.26
C PHE A 90 5.40 -14.03 -0.04
N ARG A 91 4.61 -13.64 -1.04
CA ARG A 91 3.15 -13.74 -1.08
C ARG A 91 2.64 -15.19 -1.04
N ASN A 92 3.46 -16.16 -1.41
CA ASN A 92 3.15 -17.60 -1.32
C ASN A 92 3.62 -18.24 0.00
N ILE A 93 4.32 -17.47 0.86
CA ILE A 93 4.95 -17.96 2.08
C ILE A 93 4.24 -17.31 3.28
N TRP A 94 3.35 -18.06 3.93
CA TRP A 94 2.43 -17.52 4.95
C TRP A 94 3.14 -16.78 6.11
N TYR A 95 4.29 -17.29 6.58
CA TYR A 95 5.03 -16.67 7.70
C TYR A 95 5.77 -15.38 7.30
N LEU A 96 5.96 -15.11 6.00
CA LEU A 96 6.44 -13.81 5.51
C LEU A 96 5.26 -12.89 5.15
N LEU A 97 4.19 -13.46 4.60
CA LEU A 97 2.99 -12.74 4.21
C LEU A 97 2.27 -12.12 5.41
N VAL A 98 2.09 -12.87 6.51
CA VAL A 98 1.31 -12.37 7.66
C VAL A 98 1.96 -11.14 8.31
N PRO A 99 3.26 -11.14 8.66
CA PRO A 99 3.92 -9.92 9.18
C PRO A 99 3.87 -8.75 8.19
N TYR A 100 4.02 -9.03 6.90
CA TYR A 100 3.90 -8.02 5.86
C TYR A 100 2.49 -7.40 5.83
N LEU A 101 1.43 -8.20 5.92
CA LEU A 101 0.06 -7.70 5.95
C LEU A 101 -0.20 -6.87 7.20
N ILE A 102 0.32 -7.28 8.37
CA ILE A 102 0.22 -6.50 9.60
C ILE A 102 0.81 -5.10 9.40
N LEU A 103 2.02 -5.02 8.81
CA LEU A 103 2.66 -3.74 8.50
C LEU A 103 1.85 -2.93 7.50
N TYR A 104 1.32 -3.55 6.43
CA TYR A 104 0.44 -2.90 5.48
C TYR A 104 -0.76 -2.23 6.17
N TYR A 105 -1.48 -2.96 7.03
CA TYR A 105 -2.64 -2.40 7.75
C TYR A 105 -2.21 -1.31 8.73
N ALA A 106 -1.12 -1.51 9.45
CA ALA A 106 -0.60 -0.54 10.42
C ALA A 106 -0.17 0.77 9.76
N VAL A 107 0.45 0.72 8.58
CA VAL A 107 0.81 1.89 7.77
C VAL A 107 -0.42 2.70 7.40
N ASN A 108 -1.44 2.05 6.82
CA ASN A 108 -2.63 2.75 6.34
C ASN A 108 -3.37 3.40 7.52
N TYR A 109 -3.51 2.68 8.64
CA TYR A 109 -4.05 3.23 9.88
C TYR A 109 -3.24 4.44 10.36
N GLY A 110 -1.91 4.32 10.44
CA GLY A 110 -1.02 5.38 10.90
C GLY A 110 -1.15 6.66 10.08
N ILE A 111 -1.14 6.54 8.75
CA ILE A 111 -1.31 7.69 7.83
C ILE A 111 -2.65 8.39 8.07
N VAL A 112 -3.74 7.63 8.18
CA VAL A 112 -5.08 8.17 8.45
C VAL A 112 -5.10 8.91 9.79
N MET A 113 -4.57 8.29 10.85
CA MET A 113 -4.56 8.88 12.19
C MET A 113 -3.72 10.16 12.27
N MET A 114 -2.54 10.16 11.63
CA MET A 114 -1.66 11.34 11.60
C MET A 114 -2.34 12.53 10.93
N ILE A 115 -3.01 12.32 9.78
CA ILE A 115 -3.71 13.42 9.13
C ILE A 115 -4.97 13.82 9.87
N TRP A 116 -5.67 12.88 10.53
CA TRP A 116 -6.90 13.16 11.26
C TRP A 116 -6.65 14.13 12.41
N ALA A 117 -5.52 13.96 13.11
CA ALA A 117 -5.07 14.86 14.16
C ALA A 117 -4.78 16.29 13.65
N GLU A 118 -4.38 16.45 12.39
CA GLU A 118 -4.09 17.75 11.77
C GLU A 118 -5.31 18.36 11.04
N SER A 119 -6.22 17.52 10.56
CA SER A 119 -7.32 17.91 9.69
C SER A 119 -8.34 16.78 9.50
N GLN A 120 -9.40 16.81 10.29
CA GLN A 120 -10.50 15.84 10.21
C GLN A 120 -11.06 15.63 8.78
N PRO A 121 -11.34 16.66 7.96
CA PRO A 121 -11.85 16.43 6.60
C PRO A 121 -10.91 15.58 5.73
N TRP A 122 -9.60 15.82 5.83
CA TRP A 122 -8.60 15.07 5.08
C TRP A 122 -8.37 13.67 5.65
N GLY A 123 -8.51 13.49 6.97
CA GLY A 123 -8.56 12.16 7.59
C GLY A 123 -9.70 11.31 7.06
N ILE A 124 -10.90 11.89 6.90
CA ILE A 124 -12.04 11.20 6.30
C ILE A 124 -11.74 10.82 4.84
N VAL A 125 -11.14 11.73 4.06
CA VAL A 125 -10.75 11.44 2.66
C VAL A 125 -9.78 10.26 2.59
N LEU A 126 -8.71 10.27 3.40
CA LEU A 126 -7.75 9.16 3.41
C LEU A 126 -8.35 7.85 3.93
N LEU A 127 -9.27 7.91 4.89
CA LEU A 127 -10.00 6.74 5.36
C LEU A 127 -10.85 6.12 4.24
N VAL A 128 -11.58 6.94 3.48
CA VAL A 128 -12.37 6.49 2.33
C VAL A 128 -11.46 5.88 1.26
N LEU A 129 -10.32 6.51 0.97
CA LEU A 129 -9.34 5.95 0.03
C LEU A 129 -8.79 4.60 0.50
N TRP A 130 -8.51 4.45 1.79
CA TRP A 130 -8.07 3.18 2.35
C TRP A 130 -9.16 2.10 2.21
N ILE A 131 -10.44 2.43 2.45
CA ILE A 131 -11.55 1.49 2.22
C ILE A 131 -11.61 1.08 0.74
N ILE A 132 -11.49 2.03 -0.20
CA ILE A 132 -11.43 1.73 -1.64
C ILE A 132 -10.26 0.81 -1.95
N GLN A 133 -9.10 1.04 -1.34
CA GLN A 133 -7.91 0.20 -1.48
C GLN A 133 -8.14 -1.23 -0.99
N LEU A 134 -8.86 -1.43 0.12
CA LEU A 134 -9.24 -2.77 0.62
C LEU A 134 -10.17 -3.51 -0.34
N ILE A 135 -11.14 -2.79 -0.91
CA ILE A 135 -12.04 -3.34 -1.94
C ILE A 135 -11.23 -3.73 -3.18
N ALA A 136 -10.37 -2.85 -3.67
CA ALA A 136 -9.51 -3.09 -4.82
C ALA A 136 -8.59 -4.30 -4.60
N ASN A 137 -7.98 -4.41 -3.42
CA ASN A 137 -7.15 -5.56 -3.04
C ASN A 137 -7.95 -6.87 -3.09
N THR A 138 -9.14 -6.88 -2.50
CA THR A 138 -10.02 -8.07 -2.48
C THR A 138 -10.45 -8.50 -3.89
N ILE A 139 -10.86 -7.53 -4.72
CA ILE A 139 -11.28 -7.79 -6.12
C ILE A 139 -10.10 -8.32 -6.95
N SER A 140 -8.89 -7.79 -6.74
CA SER A 140 -7.70 -8.21 -7.50
C SER A 140 -7.35 -9.69 -7.31
N HIS A 141 -7.73 -10.30 -6.18
CA HIS A 141 -7.46 -11.71 -5.89
C HIS A 141 -8.58 -12.68 -6.33
N ARG A 142 -9.76 -12.20 -6.76
CA ARG A 142 -10.91 -13.06 -7.14
C ARG A 142 -10.86 -13.60 -8.57
N ARG A 143 -10.15 -12.93 -9.50
CA ARG A 143 -10.18 -13.24 -10.94
C ARG A 143 -9.72 -14.63 -11.40
N PRO A 144 -8.77 -15.34 -10.75
CA PRO A 144 -8.33 -16.63 -11.25
C PRO A 144 -9.42 -17.70 -11.21
N LYS A 145 -10.31 -17.67 -10.22
CA LYS A 145 -11.31 -18.74 -10.02
C LYS A 145 -12.49 -18.63 -10.98
N GLU A 146 -13.01 -17.41 -11.13
CA GLU A 146 -14.24 -17.15 -11.91
C GLU A 146 -14.04 -17.38 -13.41
N LYS A 147 -12.87 -17.03 -13.96
CA LYS A 147 -12.56 -17.25 -15.39
C LYS A 147 -12.37 -18.73 -15.71
N ILE A 148 -11.83 -19.52 -14.79
CA ILE A 148 -11.65 -20.97 -14.95
C ILE A 148 -13.00 -21.70 -14.84
N GLU A 149 -13.87 -21.30 -13.91
CA GLU A 149 -15.23 -21.86 -13.81
C GLU A 149 -16.07 -21.55 -15.04
N ILE A 150 -16.06 -20.31 -15.55
CA ILE A 150 -16.81 -19.94 -16.75
C ILE A 150 -16.30 -20.69 -18.00
N LEU A 151 -14.99 -20.92 -18.10
CA LEU A 151 -14.42 -21.70 -19.20
C LEU A 151 -14.79 -23.19 -19.09
N LYS A 152 -14.72 -23.78 -17.89
CA LYS A 152 -15.18 -25.16 -17.66
C LYS A 152 -16.66 -25.35 -17.98
N LEU A 153 -17.52 -24.42 -17.55
CA LEU A 153 -18.96 -24.46 -17.85
C LEU A 153 -19.28 -24.22 -19.34
N ARG A 154 -18.36 -23.60 -20.09
CA ARG A 154 -18.49 -23.41 -21.54
C ARG A 154 -18.07 -24.66 -22.31
N ASP A 155 -17.03 -25.35 -21.86
CA ASP A 155 -16.53 -26.59 -22.47
C ASP A 155 -17.37 -27.82 -22.10
N GLU A 156 -18.17 -27.74 -21.03
CA GLU A 156 -19.12 -28.77 -20.60
C GLU A 156 -20.53 -28.64 -21.23
N LYS A 157 -20.78 -27.63 -22.08
CA LYS A 157 -22.04 -27.56 -22.84
C LYS A 157 -21.94 -28.42 -24.11
N PRO A 158 -22.77 -29.47 -24.26
CA PRO A 158 -22.81 -30.32 -25.46
C PRO A 158 -23.33 -29.58 -26.70
#